data_AF-A0A7T0JL14-F1
#
_entry.id   AF-A0A7T0JL14-F1
#
_cell.length_a   1.000
_cell.length_b   1.000
_cell.length_c   1.000
_cell.angle_alpha   90.00
_cell.angle_beta   90.00
_cell.angle_gamma   90.00
#
_symmetry.space_group_name_H-M   'P 1'
#
loop_
_entity.id
_entity.type
_entity.pdbx_description
1 polymer ?
#
loop_
_entity_poly.entity_id
_entity_poly.type
_entity_poly.pdbx_seq_one_letter_code
_entity_poly.pdbx_strand_id
1 'polypeptide(L)'
;MNTSIHAIQPAKRPPKTNGGYLFLPKSLARGTFLKWLRRTHAWFGLWGAALGLLFGFSGILLNHREVMKIPIGKMEQKQIQLALPEPRPADPKAMAAWLGASLGINTANAKIRSEPAKTVIWNNQPIQQPASWQINLRNPQRMLSAEYWEGNAFVSVKQGEGNLLSMLTNLHKGSGMGVGWILLADSLAGGLMFLSLTGILLWTRLHGKRLAAAGLGLSSLSLSVFLALQAIAG
;
A
#
# COMPACT_ATOMS: atom_id res chain seq x y z
N MET A 1 73.38 -47.08 24.72
CA MET A 1 71.93 -46.90 24.92
C MET A 1 71.50 -45.72 24.06
N ASN A 2 70.84 -45.98 22.92
CA ASN A 2 70.35 -44.91 22.03
C ASN A 2 68.85 -44.73 22.28
N THR A 3 68.48 -43.57 22.81
CA THR A 3 67.10 -43.20 23.07
C THR A 3 66.49 -42.60 21.80
N SER A 4 65.67 -43.36 21.09
CA SER A 4 64.91 -42.89 19.93
C SER A 4 63.75 -42.00 20.40
N ILE A 5 63.83 -40.71 20.08
CA ILE A 5 62.73 -39.76 20.29
C ILE A 5 61.67 -40.05 19.22
N HIS A 6 60.56 -40.68 19.61
CA HIS A 6 59.37 -40.77 18.76
C HIS A 6 58.75 -39.38 18.60
N ALA A 7 58.90 -38.80 17.42
CA ALA A 7 58.22 -37.56 17.05
C ALA A 7 56.69 -37.80 17.02
N ILE A 8 55.97 -37.15 17.94
CA ILE A 8 54.51 -37.14 17.97
C ILE A 8 54.03 -36.37 16.74
N GLN A 9 53.45 -37.08 15.77
CA GLN A 9 52.84 -36.44 14.60
C GLN A 9 51.58 -35.66 15.03
N PRO A 10 51.44 -34.38 14.63
CA PRO A 10 50.24 -33.61 14.93
C PRO A 10 49.03 -34.25 14.24
N ALA A 11 47.96 -34.49 15.01
CA ALA A 11 46.71 -35.02 14.50
C ALA A 11 46.20 -34.18 13.32
N LYS A 12 45.96 -34.83 12.16
CA LYS A 12 45.37 -34.19 10.99
C LYS A 12 44.00 -33.62 11.38
N ARG A 13 43.86 -32.29 11.37
CA ARG A 13 42.57 -31.63 11.58
C ARG A 13 41.56 -32.18 10.57
N PRO A 14 40.34 -32.55 11.01
CA PRO A 14 39.33 -33.02 10.08
C PRO A 14 39.07 -31.95 9.01
N PRO A 15 38.86 -32.35 7.74
CA PRO A 15 38.55 -31.41 6.68
C PRO A 15 37.28 -30.66 7.08
N LYS A 16 37.37 -29.32 7.14
CA LYS A 16 36.18 -28.48 7.36
C LYS A 16 35.16 -28.88 6.31
N THR A 17 34.05 -29.47 6.73
CA THR A 17 32.93 -29.76 5.84
C THR A 17 32.49 -28.43 5.25
N ASN A 18 32.72 -28.27 3.95
CA ASN A 18 32.38 -27.08 3.20
C ASN A 18 30.85 -27.04 3.03
N GLY A 19 30.13 -26.71 4.10
CA GLY A 19 28.71 -26.42 4.11
C GLY A 19 28.44 -25.14 3.33
N GLY A 20 28.44 -25.24 2.00
CA GLY A 20 28.14 -24.15 1.09
C GLY A 20 26.65 -23.82 1.10
N TYR A 21 26.33 -22.53 0.97
CA TYR A 21 24.99 -22.05 0.67
C TYR A 21 24.42 -22.82 -0.52
N LEU A 22 23.23 -23.41 -0.36
CA LEU A 22 22.65 -24.36 -1.32
C LEU A 22 22.48 -23.75 -2.73
N PHE A 23 22.35 -22.43 -2.81
CA PHE A 23 22.05 -21.68 -4.03
C PHE A 23 23.11 -20.62 -4.37
N LEU A 24 24.24 -20.60 -3.68
CA LEU A 24 25.26 -19.56 -3.88
C LEU A 24 26.57 -20.15 -4.43
N PRO A 25 27.08 -19.64 -5.57
CA PRO A 25 28.41 -19.99 -6.08
C PRO A 25 29.51 -19.80 -5.02
N LYS A 26 30.54 -20.65 -5.05
CA LYS A 26 31.68 -20.58 -4.10
C LYS A 26 32.36 -19.20 -4.06
N SER A 27 32.38 -18.48 -5.19
CA SER A 27 32.92 -17.12 -5.30
C SER A 27 32.12 -16.08 -4.51
N LEU A 28 30.80 -16.27 -4.40
CA LEU A 28 29.89 -15.41 -3.64
C LEU A 28 29.78 -15.85 -2.18
N ALA A 29 30.09 -17.11 -1.85
CA ALA A 29 30.08 -17.62 -0.48
C ALA A 29 31.25 -17.11 0.41
N ARG A 30 31.96 -16.06 -0.03
CA ARG A 30 33.08 -15.44 0.68
C ARG A 30 32.60 -14.60 1.88
N GLY A 31 33.47 -14.46 2.89
CA GLY A 31 33.13 -13.78 4.15
C GLY A 31 32.66 -12.33 4.00
N THR A 32 33.17 -11.58 3.01
CA THR A 32 32.78 -10.19 2.75
C THR A 32 31.38 -10.05 2.17
N PHE A 33 31.02 -10.83 1.15
CA PHE A 33 29.68 -10.82 0.56
C PHE A 33 28.61 -11.19 1.61
N LEU A 34 28.91 -12.15 2.47
CA LEU A 34 27.97 -12.62 3.50
C LEU A 34 27.79 -11.61 4.63
N LYS A 35 28.86 -10.91 5.01
CA LYS A 35 28.77 -9.77 5.94
C LYS A 35 27.89 -8.67 5.34
N TRP A 36 28.09 -8.34 4.05
CA TRP A 36 27.26 -7.39 3.33
C TRP A 36 25.79 -7.84 3.29
N LEU A 37 25.51 -9.07 2.85
CA LEU A 37 24.17 -9.63 2.75
C LEU A 37 23.41 -9.56 4.08
N ARG A 38 24.03 -9.98 5.19
CA ARG A 38 23.41 -9.91 6.52
C ARG A 38 23.12 -8.47 6.95
N ARG A 39 24.07 -7.56 6.70
CA ARG A 39 23.91 -6.14 7.03
C ARG A 39 22.78 -5.50 6.23
N THR A 40 22.72 -5.77 4.92
CA THR A 40 21.67 -5.28 4.03
C THR A 40 20.32 -5.87 4.43
N HIS A 41 20.23 -7.18 4.69
CA HIS A 41 19.01 -7.82 5.19
C HIS A 41 18.52 -7.16 6.49
N ALA A 42 19.41 -6.90 7.46
CA ALA A 42 19.03 -6.25 8.70
C ALA A 42 18.50 -4.82 8.49
N TRP A 43 19.11 -4.04 7.59
CA TRP A 43 18.63 -2.68 7.27
C TRP A 43 17.27 -2.66 6.58
N PHE A 44 17.08 -3.54 5.59
CA PHE A 44 15.77 -3.73 4.97
C PHE A 44 14.74 -4.23 6.00
N GLY A 45 15.18 -5.05 6.96
CA GLY A 45 14.35 -5.56 8.05
C GLY A 45 13.87 -4.43 8.95
N LEU A 46 14.75 -3.51 9.31
CA LEU A 46 14.40 -2.32 10.11
C LEU A 46 13.43 -1.40 9.35
N TRP A 47 13.70 -1.11 8.08
CA TRP A 47 12.79 -0.33 7.23
C TRP A 47 11.42 -0.99 7.09
N GLY A 48 11.42 -2.30 6.79
CA GLY A 48 10.22 -3.11 6.68
C GLY A 48 9.45 -3.21 8.00
N ALA A 49 10.12 -3.25 9.15
CA ALA A 49 9.49 -3.23 10.46
C ALA A 49 8.80 -1.88 10.75
N ALA A 50 9.45 -0.75 10.42
CA ALA A 50 8.87 0.57 10.61
C ALA A 50 7.60 0.77 9.77
N LEU A 51 7.67 0.48 8.47
CA LEU A 51 6.50 0.55 7.59
C LEU A 51 5.47 -0.54 7.91
N GLY A 52 5.93 -1.73 8.29
CA GLY A 52 5.09 -2.85 8.69
C GLY A 52 4.29 -2.56 9.96
N LEU A 53 4.83 -1.82 10.92
CA LEU A 53 4.07 -1.35 12.10
C LEU A 53 2.96 -0.38 11.70
N LEU A 54 3.27 0.58 10.81
CA LEU A 54 2.28 1.52 10.29
C LEU A 54 1.14 0.80 9.56
N PHE A 55 1.48 -0.09 8.62
CA PHE A 55 0.51 -0.86 7.84
C PHE A 55 -0.23 -1.88 8.70
N GLY A 56 0.45 -2.55 9.63
CA GLY A 56 -0.16 -3.50 10.55
C GLY A 56 -1.17 -2.84 11.47
N PHE A 57 -0.79 -1.74 12.13
CA PHE A 57 -1.70 -0.98 13.00
C PHE A 57 -2.93 -0.44 12.24
N SER A 58 -2.70 0.19 11.08
CA SER A 58 -3.79 0.71 10.26
C SER A 58 -4.69 -0.39 9.66
N GLY A 59 -4.15 -1.57 9.38
CA GLY A 59 -4.91 -2.75 8.95
C GLY A 59 -5.78 -3.34 10.05
N ILE A 60 -5.28 -3.43 11.28
CA ILE A 60 -6.08 -3.83 12.45
C ILE A 60 -7.25 -2.86 12.62
N LEU A 61 -6.97 -1.56 12.62
CA LEU A 61 -7.98 -0.51 12.72
C LEU A 61 -9.03 -0.62 11.61
N LEU A 62 -8.60 -0.90 10.38
CA LEU A 62 -9.48 -1.08 9.24
C LEU A 62 -10.41 -2.29 9.40
N ASN A 63 -9.88 -3.44 9.80
CA ASN A 63 -10.65 -4.66 9.99
C ASN A 63 -11.70 -4.49 11.10
N HIS A 64 -11.35 -3.82 12.20
CA HIS A 64 -12.29 -3.55 13.29
C HIS A 64 -13.44 -2.65 12.85
N ARG A 65 -13.17 -1.65 12.00
CA ARG A 65 -14.19 -0.77 11.43
C ARG A 65 -15.10 -1.50 10.44
N GLU A 66 -14.53 -2.24 9.50
CA GLU A 66 -15.30 -2.83 8.38
C GLU A 66 -16.05 -4.10 8.79
N VAL A 67 -15.42 -4.96 9.61
CA VAL A 67 -16.00 -6.26 10.00
C VAL A 67 -16.78 -6.13 11.30
N MET A 68 -16.19 -5.53 12.34
CA MET A 68 -16.81 -5.46 13.67
C MET A 68 -17.69 -4.21 13.88
N LYS A 69 -17.82 -3.36 12.85
CA LYS A 69 -18.71 -2.18 12.81
C LYS A 69 -18.52 -1.19 13.97
N ILE A 70 -17.36 -1.21 14.62
CA ILE A 70 -17.03 -0.27 15.69
C ILE A 70 -16.89 1.12 15.04
N PRO A 71 -17.56 2.18 15.56
CA PRO A 71 -17.62 3.49 14.92
C PRO A 71 -16.32 4.31 15.06
N ILE A 72 -15.17 3.70 14.79
CA ILE A 72 -13.87 4.32 14.87
C ILE A 72 -13.50 4.89 13.48
N GLY A 73 -12.98 6.12 13.44
CA GLY A 73 -12.47 6.71 12.20
C GLY A 73 -13.55 6.94 11.14
N LYS A 74 -14.75 7.38 11.54
CA LYS A 74 -15.74 7.90 10.59
C LYS A 74 -15.34 9.31 10.18
N MET A 75 -15.38 9.58 8.88
CA MET A 75 -15.37 10.95 8.37
C MET A 75 -16.78 11.51 8.56
N GLU A 76 -16.90 12.64 9.24
CA GLU A 76 -18.17 13.34 9.32
C GLU A 76 -18.44 14.00 7.98
N GLN A 77 -19.64 13.76 7.43
CA GLN A 77 -20.06 14.34 6.16
C GLN A 77 -21.06 15.45 6.42
N LYS A 78 -20.82 16.60 5.80
CA LYS A 78 -21.73 17.73 5.80
C LYS A 78 -22.09 18.05 4.35
N GLN A 79 -23.39 18.13 4.08
CA GLN A 79 -23.89 18.66 2.83
C GLN A 79 -24.26 20.13 3.04
N ILE A 80 -23.73 21.00 2.21
CA ILE A 80 -24.00 22.44 2.20
C ILE A 80 -24.39 22.86 0.78
N GLN A 81 -25.15 23.94 0.68
CA GLN A 81 -25.40 24.62 -0.59
C GLN A 81 -24.67 25.95 -0.55
N LEU A 82 -23.84 26.20 -1.56
CA LEU A 82 -23.10 27.46 -1.69
C LEU A 82 -23.75 28.28 -2.79
N ALA A 83 -24.21 29.49 -2.46
CA ALA A 83 -24.68 30.44 -3.45
C ALA A 83 -23.55 30.80 -4.42
N LEU A 84 -23.87 30.89 -5.71
CA LEU A 84 -22.90 31.25 -6.74
C LEU A 84 -22.47 32.72 -6.60
N PRO A 85 -21.20 33.03 -6.92
CA PRO A 85 -20.71 34.40 -6.97
C PRO A 85 -21.26 35.11 -8.21
N GLU A 86 -21.23 36.44 -8.19
CA GLU A 86 -21.44 37.27 -9.37
C GLU A 86 -20.12 38.01 -9.70
N PRO A 87 -19.57 37.86 -10.92
CA PRO A 87 -20.07 37.03 -12.03
C PRO A 87 -19.91 35.53 -11.76
N ARG A 88 -20.82 34.73 -12.34
CA ARG A 88 -20.79 33.27 -12.21
C ARG A 88 -19.55 32.66 -12.87
N PRO A 89 -19.04 31.53 -12.34
CA PRO A 89 -17.92 30.83 -12.97
C PRO A 89 -18.29 30.39 -14.39
N ALA A 90 -17.49 30.80 -15.36
CA ALA A 90 -17.77 30.58 -16.78
C ALA A 90 -17.63 29.11 -17.22
N ASP A 91 -16.85 28.32 -16.48
CA ASP A 91 -16.58 26.93 -16.80
C ASP A 91 -16.34 26.07 -15.54
N PRO A 92 -16.32 24.73 -15.66
CA PRO A 92 -16.11 23.82 -14.53
C PRO A 92 -14.78 24.02 -13.79
N LYS A 93 -13.73 24.51 -14.47
CA LYS A 93 -12.41 24.75 -13.87
C LYS A 93 -12.41 26.05 -13.06
N ALA A 94 -13.05 27.10 -13.55
CA ALA A 94 -13.31 28.33 -12.81
C ALA A 94 -14.18 28.04 -11.57
N MET A 95 -15.19 27.18 -11.71
CA MET A 95 -16.01 26.70 -10.59
C MET A 95 -15.15 25.98 -9.54
N ALA A 96 -14.25 25.09 -9.96
CA ALA A 96 -13.34 24.38 -9.06
C ALA A 96 -12.35 25.33 -8.36
N ALA A 97 -11.85 26.35 -9.05
CA ALA A 97 -10.98 27.37 -8.46
C ALA A 97 -11.73 28.21 -7.42
N TRP A 98 -12.96 28.64 -7.74
CA TRP A 98 -13.82 29.39 -6.82
C TRP A 98 -14.21 28.57 -5.58
N LEU A 99 -14.59 27.30 -5.75
CA LEU A 99 -14.86 26.39 -4.63
C LEU A 99 -13.62 26.22 -3.75
N GLY A 100 -12.45 26.08 -4.36
CA GLY A 100 -11.18 25.98 -3.65
C GLY A 100 -10.89 27.22 -2.79
N ALA A 101 -11.07 28.41 -3.37
CA ALA A 101 -10.93 29.68 -2.64
C ALA A 101 -11.96 29.82 -1.51
N SER A 102 -13.23 29.48 -1.78
CA SER A 102 -14.34 29.62 -0.83
C SER A 102 -14.25 28.66 0.36
N LEU A 103 -13.69 27.47 0.15
CA LEU A 103 -13.58 26.44 1.18
C LEU A 103 -12.17 26.31 1.77
N GLY A 104 -11.19 27.08 1.29
CA GLY A 104 -9.79 26.98 1.71
C GLY A 104 -9.17 25.62 1.35
N ILE A 105 -9.50 25.09 0.18
CA ILE A 105 -9.07 23.77 -0.29
C ILE A 105 -8.29 23.92 -1.60
N ASN A 106 -7.13 23.25 -1.69
CA ASN A 106 -6.40 23.15 -2.94
C ASN A 106 -7.11 22.18 -3.90
N THR A 107 -7.63 22.70 -5.01
CA THR A 107 -8.36 21.94 -6.03
C THR A 107 -7.50 21.53 -7.23
N ALA A 108 -6.17 21.67 -7.16
CA ALA A 108 -5.26 21.35 -8.27
C ALA A 108 -5.37 19.90 -8.77
N ASN A 109 -5.68 18.96 -7.88
CA ASN A 109 -5.86 17.53 -8.20
C ASN A 109 -7.34 17.10 -8.23
N ALA A 110 -8.27 18.06 -8.31
CA ALA A 110 -9.69 17.74 -8.41
C ALA A 110 -10.01 17.05 -9.75
N LYS A 111 -10.81 16.00 -9.69
CA LYS A 111 -11.40 15.37 -10.87
C LYS A 111 -12.63 16.15 -11.27
N ILE A 112 -12.56 16.77 -12.44
CA ILE A 112 -13.63 17.60 -13.00
C ILE A 112 -14.30 16.81 -14.12
N ARG A 113 -15.62 16.67 -14.04
CA ARG A 113 -16.46 16.08 -15.09
C ARG A 113 -17.52 17.09 -15.49
N SER A 114 -17.70 17.27 -16.78
CA SER A 114 -18.74 18.11 -17.36
C SER A 114 -19.60 17.26 -18.27
N GLU A 115 -20.90 17.25 -18.04
CA GLU A 115 -21.87 16.65 -18.96
C GLU A 115 -22.64 17.76 -19.66
N PRO A 116 -22.68 17.78 -21.00
CA PRO A 116 -23.50 18.73 -21.73
C PRO A 116 -24.99 18.40 -21.55
N ALA A 117 -25.84 19.38 -21.85
CA ALA A 117 -27.28 19.17 -21.87
C ALA A 117 -27.66 18.05 -22.85
N LYS A 118 -28.58 17.18 -22.45
CA LYS A 118 -29.00 16.03 -23.24
C LYS A 118 -30.46 15.65 -22.95
N THR A 119 -31.14 15.12 -23.96
CA THR A 119 -32.45 14.50 -23.75
C THR A 119 -32.27 13.13 -23.13
N VAL A 120 -32.91 12.87 -21.99
CA VAL A 120 -32.96 11.55 -21.34
C VAL A 120 -34.40 11.07 -21.29
N ILE A 121 -34.61 9.76 -21.44
CA ILE A 121 -35.94 9.17 -21.26
C ILE A 121 -36.12 8.87 -19.77
N TRP A 122 -37.10 9.50 -19.14
CA TRP A 122 -37.48 9.24 -17.76
C TRP A 122 -38.96 8.90 -17.73
N ASN A 123 -39.31 7.73 -17.17
CA ASN A 123 -40.69 7.24 -17.14
C ASN A 123 -41.39 7.26 -18.51
N ASN A 124 -40.68 6.78 -19.54
CA ASN A 124 -41.14 6.75 -20.94
C ASN A 124 -41.47 8.12 -21.56
N GLN A 125 -40.99 9.21 -20.95
CA GLN A 125 -41.13 10.58 -21.45
C GLN A 125 -39.75 11.20 -21.70
N PRO A 126 -39.55 11.93 -22.82
CA PRO A 126 -38.32 12.67 -23.05
C PRO A 126 -38.25 13.89 -22.12
N ILE A 127 -37.23 13.95 -21.28
CA ILE A 127 -36.93 15.08 -20.41
C ILE A 127 -35.59 15.69 -20.84
N GLN A 128 -35.56 17.01 -20.96
CA GLN A 128 -34.31 17.74 -21.20
C GLN A 128 -33.53 17.88 -19.90
N GLN A 129 -32.37 17.22 -19.84
CA GLN A 129 -31.42 17.34 -18.74
C GLN A 129 -30.49 18.54 -19.02
N PRO A 130 -30.39 19.53 -18.11
CA PRO A 130 -29.46 20.64 -18.27
C PRO A 130 -28.01 20.17 -18.13
N ALA A 131 -27.05 21.00 -18.58
CA ALA A 131 -25.65 20.69 -18.40
C ALA A 131 -25.32 20.56 -16.90
N SER A 132 -24.41 19.65 -16.55
CA SER A 132 -24.01 19.43 -15.16
C SER A 132 -22.51 19.34 -15.00
N TRP A 133 -22.01 19.93 -13.92
CA TRP A 133 -20.60 19.93 -13.57
C TRP A 133 -20.42 19.22 -12.24
N GLN A 134 -19.48 18.30 -12.21
CA GLN A 134 -19.10 17.54 -11.01
C GLN A 134 -17.63 17.75 -10.72
N ILE A 135 -17.34 18.23 -9.53
CA ILE A 135 -15.98 18.51 -9.07
C ILE A 135 -15.73 17.66 -7.82
N ASN A 136 -14.87 16.66 -7.98
CA ASN A 136 -14.59 15.69 -6.93
C ASN A 136 -13.13 15.79 -6.51
N LEU A 137 -12.88 15.99 -5.23
CA LEU A 137 -11.55 15.98 -4.64
C LEU A 137 -11.53 14.98 -3.48
N ARG A 138 -10.50 14.14 -3.44
CA ARG A 138 -10.30 13.22 -2.32
C ARG A 138 -8.83 13.16 -1.95
N ASN A 139 -8.55 13.40 -0.69
CA ASN A 139 -7.27 13.11 -0.06
C ASN A 139 -7.53 12.24 1.20
N PRO A 140 -6.51 11.74 1.92
CA PRO A 140 -6.73 10.84 3.05
C PRO A 140 -7.52 11.43 4.20
N GLN A 141 -7.56 12.75 4.33
CA GLN A 141 -8.17 13.45 5.46
C GLN A 141 -9.44 14.22 5.07
N ARG A 142 -9.64 14.55 3.79
CA ARG A 142 -10.73 15.38 3.29
C ARG A 142 -11.32 14.79 2.02
N MET A 143 -12.63 14.93 1.91
CA MET A 143 -13.39 14.61 0.72
C MET A 143 -14.27 15.80 0.36
N LEU A 144 -14.36 16.11 -0.91
CA LEU A 144 -15.23 17.13 -1.48
C LEU A 144 -15.88 16.56 -2.74
N SER A 145 -17.20 16.70 -2.86
CA SER A 145 -17.97 16.38 -4.05
C SER A 145 -18.96 17.51 -4.26
N ALA A 146 -18.71 18.32 -5.27
CA ALA A 146 -19.55 19.44 -5.64
C ALA A 146 -20.28 19.12 -6.94
N GLU A 147 -21.56 19.44 -6.98
CA GLU A 147 -22.45 19.22 -8.11
C GLU A 147 -23.19 20.51 -8.42
N TYR A 148 -23.09 20.93 -9.67
CA TYR A 148 -23.77 22.08 -10.23
C TYR A 148 -24.59 21.64 -11.44
N TRP A 149 -25.81 22.18 -11.53
CA TRP A 149 -26.69 22.03 -12.68
C TRP A 149 -26.93 23.42 -13.26
N GLU A 150 -26.76 23.56 -14.57
CA GLU A 150 -26.92 24.83 -15.26
C GLU A 150 -28.31 25.42 -15.00
N GLY A 151 -28.34 26.70 -14.62
CA GLY A 151 -29.56 27.41 -14.20
C GLY A 151 -29.78 27.46 -12.69
N ASN A 152 -29.11 26.63 -11.89
CA ASN A 152 -29.18 26.75 -10.43
C ASN A 152 -28.47 28.02 -9.91
N ALA A 153 -29.00 28.59 -8.82
CA ALA A 153 -28.37 29.70 -8.10
C ALA A 153 -27.29 29.26 -7.09
N PHE A 154 -27.16 27.94 -6.87
CA PHE A 154 -26.26 27.35 -5.88
C PHE A 154 -25.58 26.09 -6.41
N VAL A 155 -24.47 25.74 -5.78
CA VAL A 155 -23.76 24.47 -5.94
C VAL A 155 -24.02 23.60 -4.72
N SER A 156 -24.41 22.34 -4.95
CA SER A 156 -24.55 21.35 -3.88
C SER A 156 -23.19 20.77 -3.57
N VAL A 157 -22.70 20.96 -2.35
CA VAL A 157 -21.38 20.53 -1.92
C VAL A 157 -21.50 19.54 -0.79
N LYS A 158 -21.04 18.31 -1.01
CA LYS A 158 -20.80 17.32 0.03
C LYS A 158 -19.34 17.36 0.40
N GLN A 159 -19.04 17.73 1.64
CA GLN A 159 -17.69 17.72 2.18
C GLN A 159 -17.61 16.80 3.39
N GLY A 160 -16.43 16.26 3.63
CA GLY A 160 -16.17 15.53 4.87
C GLY A 160 -14.74 15.62 5.29
N GLU A 161 -14.53 15.69 6.60
CA GLU A 161 -13.23 15.70 7.24
C GLU A 161 -13.07 14.46 8.12
N GLY A 162 -11.89 13.85 8.03
CA GLY A 162 -11.50 12.69 8.79
C GLY A 162 -10.58 13.09 9.92
N ASN A 163 -10.77 12.44 11.07
CA ASN A 163 -9.77 12.44 12.14
C ASN A 163 -8.55 11.57 11.77
N LEU A 164 -7.54 11.53 12.65
CA LEU A 164 -6.31 10.77 12.44
C LEU A 164 -6.56 9.28 12.12
N LEU A 165 -7.55 8.66 12.74
CA LEU A 165 -7.90 7.25 12.52
C LEU A 165 -8.49 7.04 11.11
N SER A 166 -9.30 7.98 10.63
CA SER A 166 -9.80 8.01 9.25
C SER A 166 -8.65 8.19 8.26
N MET A 167 -7.69 9.07 8.57
CA MET A 167 -6.50 9.28 7.75
C MET A 167 -5.66 8.00 7.65
N LEU A 168 -5.37 7.33 8.77
CA LEU A 168 -4.59 6.08 8.78
C LEU A 168 -5.26 4.98 7.96
N THR A 169 -6.59 4.83 8.08
CA THR A 169 -7.33 3.82 7.30
C THR A 169 -7.41 4.18 5.81
N ASN A 170 -7.54 5.46 5.46
CA ASN A 170 -7.49 5.90 4.06
C ASN A 170 -6.09 5.74 3.45
N LEU A 171 -5.03 6.01 4.21
CA LEU A 171 -3.64 5.75 3.80
C LEU A 171 -3.42 4.26 3.54
N HIS A 172 -3.87 3.39 4.46
CA HIS A 172 -3.77 1.94 4.29
C HIS A 172 -4.46 1.44 3.01
N LYS A 173 -5.66 1.97 2.70
CA LYS A 173 -6.39 1.68 1.46
C LYS A 173 -5.78 2.31 0.20
N GLY A 174 -4.79 3.20 0.34
CA GLY A 174 -4.25 4.00 -0.77
C GLY A 174 -5.24 5.01 -1.34
N SER A 175 -6.23 5.46 -0.55
CA SER A 175 -7.33 6.27 -1.07
C SER A 175 -7.03 7.77 -1.03
N GLY A 176 -7.16 8.43 -2.18
CA GLY A 176 -6.85 9.86 -2.32
C GLY A 176 -5.34 10.16 -2.25
N MET A 177 -4.49 9.16 -2.50
CA MET A 177 -3.04 9.32 -2.48
C MET A 177 -2.45 9.51 -3.88
N GLY A 178 -1.35 10.28 -3.93
CA GLY A 178 -0.57 10.50 -5.15
C GLY A 178 0.58 9.50 -5.31
N VAL A 179 1.38 9.71 -6.36
CA VAL A 179 2.50 8.84 -6.76
C VAL A 179 3.50 8.58 -5.62
N GLY A 180 3.80 9.58 -4.79
CA GLY A 180 4.75 9.40 -3.68
C GLY A 180 4.36 8.31 -2.68
N TRP A 181 3.05 8.14 -2.42
CA TRP A 181 2.58 7.05 -1.55
C TRP A 181 2.68 5.69 -2.21
N ILE A 182 2.41 5.62 -3.52
CA ILE A 182 2.53 4.39 -4.31
C ILE A 182 3.99 3.92 -4.24
N LEU A 183 4.95 4.82 -4.48
CA LEU A 183 6.37 4.49 -4.38
C LEU A 183 6.78 4.05 -2.95
N LEU A 184 6.20 4.67 -1.92
CA LEU A 184 6.46 4.25 -0.53
C LEU A 184 5.92 2.84 -0.27
N ALA A 185 4.69 2.53 -0.70
CA ALA A 185 4.08 1.21 -0.57
C ALA A 185 4.85 0.15 -1.38
N ASP A 186 5.27 0.48 -2.59
CA ASP A 186 6.10 -0.38 -3.44
C ASP A 186 7.47 -0.63 -2.81
N SER A 187 8.04 0.34 -2.09
CA SER A 187 9.29 0.15 -1.35
C SER A 187 9.13 -0.86 -0.20
N LEU A 188 7.98 -0.89 0.48
CA LEU A 188 7.67 -1.90 1.49
C LEU A 188 7.54 -3.27 0.84
N ALA A 189 6.78 -3.37 -0.26
CA ALA A 189 6.59 -4.62 -0.99
C ALA A 189 7.93 -5.18 -1.50
N GLY A 190 8.73 -4.35 -2.17
CA GLY A 190 10.08 -4.72 -2.63
C GLY A 190 11.00 -5.09 -1.47
N GLY A 191 10.91 -4.39 -0.34
CA GLY A 191 11.64 -4.72 0.88
C GLY A 191 11.26 -6.10 1.45
N LEU A 192 9.97 -6.44 1.49
CA LEU A 192 9.50 -7.75 1.92
C LEU A 192 9.94 -8.86 0.96
N MET A 193 9.89 -8.63 -0.34
CA MET A 193 10.42 -9.57 -1.33
C MET A 193 11.92 -9.80 -1.11
N PHE A 194 12.69 -8.73 -0.95
CA PHE A 194 14.12 -8.80 -0.67
C PHE A 194 14.41 -9.58 0.63
N LEU A 195 13.69 -9.27 1.72
CA LEU A 195 13.81 -9.95 3.01
C LEU A 195 13.47 -11.44 2.91
N SER A 196 12.43 -11.80 2.16
CA SER A 196 12.05 -13.19 1.93
C SER A 196 13.17 -13.97 1.22
N LEU A 197 13.66 -13.44 0.09
CA LEU A 197 14.73 -14.07 -0.69
C LEU A 197 16.04 -14.19 0.10
N THR A 198 16.45 -13.10 0.76
CA THR A 198 17.68 -13.08 1.54
C THR A 198 17.57 -13.88 2.84
N GLY A 199 16.37 -13.96 3.43
CA GLY A 199 16.05 -14.81 4.58
C GLY A 199 16.21 -16.29 4.25
N ILE A 200 15.64 -16.74 3.12
CA ILE A 200 15.85 -18.12 2.61
C ILE A 200 17.33 -18.39 2.41
N LEU A 201 18.05 -17.46 1.77
CA LEU A 201 19.46 -17.63 1.49
C LEU A 201 20.31 -17.73 2.78
N LEU A 202 20.05 -16.87 3.77
CA LEU A 202 20.75 -16.91 5.06
C LEU A 202 20.38 -18.14 5.90
N TRP A 203 19.12 -18.59 5.85
CA TRP A 203 18.62 -19.77 6.56
C TRP A 203 19.31 -21.06 6.14
N THR A 204 19.63 -21.22 4.84
CA THR A 204 20.32 -22.42 4.32
C THR A 204 21.70 -22.66 4.93
N ARG A 205 22.33 -21.65 5.54
CA ARG A 205 23.59 -21.82 6.28
C ARG A 205 23.40 -22.14 7.76
N LEU A 206 22.29 -21.70 8.38
CA LEU A 206 22.13 -21.74 9.83
C LEU A 206 21.57 -23.09 10.31
N HIS A 207 20.47 -23.62 9.74
CA HIS A 207 19.76 -24.77 10.35
C HIS A 207 19.01 -25.75 9.42
N GLY A 208 18.87 -25.54 8.10
CA GLY A 208 17.91 -26.30 7.28
C GLY A 208 18.45 -27.50 6.49
N LYS A 209 17.90 -28.71 6.72
CA LYS A 209 18.01 -29.85 5.77
C LYS A 209 17.28 -29.50 4.46
N ARG A 210 17.82 -29.91 3.31
CA ARG A 210 17.32 -29.60 1.95
C ARG A 210 15.81 -29.82 1.75
N LEU A 211 15.26 -30.84 2.41
CA LEU A 211 13.83 -31.19 2.36
C LEU A 211 12.93 -30.20 3.10
N ALA A 212 13.40 -29.56 4.16
CA ALA A 212 12.60 -28.61 4.93
C ALA A 212 12.33 -27.32 4.15
N ALA A 213 13.32 -26.84 3.39
CA ALA A 213 13.16 -25.65 2.54
C ALA A 213 12.21 -25.91 1.36
N ALA A 214 12.34 -27.07 0.69
CA ALA A 214 11.43 -27.48 -0.38
C ALA A 214 10.01 -27.71 0.14
N GLY A 215 9.88 -28.36 1.31
CA GLY A 215 8.59 -28.60 1.97
C GLY A 215 7.86 -27.31 2.32
N LEU A 216 8.54 -26.32 2.92
CA LEU A 216 7.94 -25.03 3.25
C LEU A 216 7.48 -24.24 2.02
N GLY A 217 8.30 -24.23 0.95
CA GLY A 217 7.94 -23.53 -0.29
C GLY A 217 6.73 -24.15 -0.97
N LEU A 218 6.73 -25.48 -1.13
CA LEU A 218 5.63 -26.21 -1.77
C LEU A 218 4.36 -26.17 -0.94
N SER A 219 4.44 -26.32 0.40
CA SER A 219 3.25 -26.27 1.26
C SER A 219 2.60 -24.89 1.28
N SER A 220 3.41 -23.82 1.32
CA SER A 220 2.89 -22.45 1.28
C SER A 220 2.19 -22.15 -0.05
N LEU A 221 2.79 -22.56 -1.17
CA LEU A 221 2.20 -22.39 -2.50
C LEU A 221 0.88 -23.16 -2.63
N SER A 222 0.86 -24.42 -2.22
CA SER A 222 -0.35 -25.27 -2.25
C SER A 222 -1.47 -24.70 -1.38
N LEU A 223 -1.16 -24.20 -0.18
CA LEU A 223 -2.14 -23.58 0.69
C LEU A 223 -2.71 -22.29 0.08
N SER A 224 -1.86 -21.44 -0.52
CA SER A 224 -2.32 -20.24 -1.21
C SER A 224 -3.24 -20.56 -2.38
N VAL A 225 -2.91 -21.56 -3.20
CA VAL A 225 -3.75 -22.01 -4.32
C VAL A 225 -5.09 -22.55 -3.81
N PHE A 226 -5.07 -23.38 -2.77
CA PHE A 226 -6.29 -23.92 -2.17
C PHE A 226 -7.24 -22.83 -1.64
N LEU A 227 -6.70 -21.86 -0.89
CA LEU A 227 -7.50 -20.75 -0.37
C LEU A 227 -8.05 -19.86 -1.49
N ALA A 228 -7.28 -19.63 -2.55
CA ALA A 228 -7.75 -18.88 -3.72
C ALA A 228 -8.89 -19.61 -4.44
N LEU A 229 -8.80 -20.93 -4.61
CA LEU A 229 -9.86 -21.74 -5.21
C LEU A 229 -11.14 -21.74 -4.36
N GLN A 230 -11.01 -21.87 -3.04
CA GLN A 230 -12.15 -21.76 -2.11
C GLN A 230 -12.83 -20.39 -2.20
N ALA A 231 -12.07 -19.30 -2.26
CA ALA A 231 -12.61 -17.94 -2.35
C ALA A 231 -13.34 -17.64 -3.68
N ILE A 232 -13.06 -18.40 -4.74
CA ILE A 232 -13.76 -18.29 -6.03
C ILE A 232 -15.03 -19.16 -6.05
N ALA A 233 -15.02 -20.26 -5.31
CA ALA A 233 -16.09 -21.25 -5.31
C ALA A 233 -17.23 -20.97 -4.30
N GLY A 234 -17.02 -20.07 -3.34
CA GLY A 234 -18.02 -19.64 -2.35
C GLY A 234 -18.51 -18.22 -2.59
#